data_AF-A0A847MAE9-F1
#
_entry.id   AF-A0A847MAE9-F1
#
_cell.length_a   1.000
_cell.length_b   1.000
_cell.length_c   1.000
_cell.angle_alpha   90.00
_cell.angle_beta   90.00
_cell.angle_gamma   90.00
#
_symmetry.space_group_name_H-M   'P 1'
#
loop_
_entity.id
_entity.type
_entity.pdbx_description
1 polymer ?
#
loop_
_entity_poly.entity_id
_entity_poly.type
_entity_poly.pdbx_seq_one_letter_code
_entity_poly.pdbx_strand_id
1 'polypeptide(L)' 'MPTGEVKWFNDAKGYGFIAVEGGEDVFVHFTAIVGEGYRSLNEGDQVEFEIVSDSKGPRAENVMVTRSAEPGF' A
#
# COMPACT_ATOMS: atom_id res chain seq x y z
N MET A 1 -0.99 -1.88 -13.94
CA MET A 1 -0.55 -1.21 -12.70
C MET A 1 0.15 -2.26 -11.85
N PRO A 2 1.25 -1.94 -11.16
CA PRO A 2 1.88 -2.90 -10.26
C PRO A 2 0.96 -3.21 -9.08
N THR A 3 0.82 -4.49 -8.77
CA THR A 3 0.16 -4.97 -7.56
C THR A 3 1.22 -5.39 -6.55
N GLY A 4 0.90 -5.24 -5.27
CA GLY A 4 1.75 -5.66 -4.18
C GLY A 4 0.94 -6.09 -2.98
N GLU A 5 1.63 -6.71 -2.04
CA GLU A 5 1.07 -7.15 -0.78
C GLU A 5 1.51 -6.17 0.31
N VAL A 6 0.57 -5.70 1.12
CA VAL A 6 0.88 -4.80 2.22
C VAL A 6 1.67 -5.57 3.27
N LYS A 7 2.95 -5.25 3.40
CA LYS A 7 3.83 -5.90 4.36
C LYS A 7 3.51 -5.48 5.78
N TRP A 8 3.22 -4.19 5.95
CA TRP A 8 2.70 -3.63 7.18
C TRP A 8 2.24 -2.20 6.91
N PHE A 9 1.24 -1.76 7.66
CA PHE A 9 0.78 -0.38 7.63
C PHE A 9 0.45 0.07 9.04
N ASN A 10 0.90 1.28 9.38
CA ASN A 10 0.63 1.86 10.69
C ASN A 10 -0.41 2.97 10.54
N ASP A 11 -1.65 2.63 10.87
CA ASP A 11 -2.77 3.56 10.77
C ASP A 11 -2.64 4.76 11.71
N ALA A 12 -2.07 4.55 12.89
CA ALA A 12 -1.84 5.63 13.86
C ALA A 12 -0.84 6.68 13.37
N LYS A 13 0.13 6.26 12.54
CA LYS A 13 1.12 7.17 11.95
C LYS A 13 0.82 7.57 10.50
N GLY A 14 -0.08 6.86 9.82
CA GLY A 14 -0.46 7.11 8.43
C GLY A 14 0.59 6.74 7.40
N TYR A 15 1.44 5.73 7.65
CA TYR A 15 2.41 5.25 6.68
C TYR A 15 2.68 3.77 6.81
N GLY A 16 3.21 3.16 5.76
CA GLY A 16 3.54 1.74 5.72
C GLY A 16 4.47 1.38 4.57
N PHE A 17 4.60 0.09 4.35
CA PHE A 17 5.35 -0.48 3.24
C PHE A 17 4.56 -1.57 2.55
N ILE A 18 4.66 -1.57 1.22
CA ILE A 18 4.05 -2.57 0.36
C ILE A 18 5.18 -3.37 -0.28
N ALA A 19 5.15 -4.69 -0.12
CA ALA A 19 6.04 -5.61 -0.79
C ALA A 19 5.50 -5.85 -2.21
N VAL A 20 6.33 -5.60 -3.23
CA VAL A 20 5.95 -5.84 -4.62
C VAL A 20 6.50 -7.19 -5.04
N GLU A 21 5.66 -8.04 -5.63
CA GLU A 21 6.14 -9.31 -6.17
C GLU A 21 7.13 -9.05 -7.32
N GLY A 22 8.40 -9.35 -7.08
CA GLY A 22 9.50 -9.15 -8.04
C GLY A 22 10.21 -7.79 -7.95
N GLY A 23 10.00 -7.01 -6.88
CA GLY A 23 10.64 -5.70 -6.69
C GLY A 23 11.12 -5.41 -5.27
N GLU A 24 11.56 -4.17 -5.05
CA GLU A 24 11.89 -3.63 -3.72
C GLU A 24 10.63 -3.18 -2.98
N ASP A 25 10.71 -3.10 -1.64
CA ASP A 25 9.61 -2.58 -0.82
C ASP A 25 9.32 -1.11 -1.18
N VAL A 26 8.05 -0.80 -1.45
CA VAL A 26 7.62 0.54 -1.84
C VAL A 26 7.00 1.24 -0.64
N PHE A 27 7.43 2.48 -0.40
CA PHE A 27 6.90 3.29 0.68
C PHE A 27 5.50 3.81 0.34
N VAL A 28 4.54 3.62 1.25
CA VAL A 28 3.16 4.14 1.10
C VAL A 28 2.82 5.11 2.23
N HIS A 29 2.15 6.20 1.87
CA HIS A 29 1.64 7.19 2.81
C HIS A 29 0.11 7.25 2.73
N PHE A 30 -0.56 7.53 3.84
CA PHE A 30 -2.04 7.58 3.88
C PHE A 30 -2.63 8.59 2.88
N THR A 31 -1.87 9.62 2.50
CA THR A 31 -2.31 10.59 1.47
C THR A 31 -2.39 10.01 0.07
N ALA A 32 -1.64 8.94 -0.21
CA ALA A 32 -1.62 8.26 -1.50
C ALA A 32 -2.71 7.20 -1.64
N ILE A 33 -3.36 6.81 -0.55
CA ILE A 33 -4.43 5.81 -0.55
C ILE A 33 -5.72 6.45 -1.07
N VAL A 34 -6.27 5.83 -2.10
CA VAL A 34 -7.51 6.23 -2.77
C VAL A 34 -8.64 5.35 -2.26
N GLY A 35 -9.57 5.95 -1.52
CA GLY A 35 -10.74 5.29 -0.97
C GLY A 35 -11.65 6.27 -0.24
N GLU A 36 -12.94 5.97 -0.24
CA GLU A 36 -13.95 6.73 0.50
C GLU A 36 -13.98 6.27 1.96
N GLY A 37 -13.14 6.88 2.81
CA GLY A 37 -13.14 6.61 4.25
C GLY A 37 -11.77 6.69 4.94
N TYR A 38 -11.55 5.77 5.88
CA TYR A 38 -10.28 5.63 6.60
C TYR A 38 -9.21 5.10 5.64
N ARG A 39 -8.13 5.87 5.47
CA ARG A 39 -7.05 5.61 4.52
C ARG A 39 -6.05 4.62 5.11
N SER A 40 -6.53 3.40 5.30
CA SER A 40 -5.90 2.35 6.07
C SER A 40 -5.66 1.13 5.20
N LEU A 41 -4.54 0.44 5.44
CA LEU A 41 -4.24 -0.84 4.81
C LEU A 41 -4.04 -1.89 5.91
N ASN A 42 -4.42 -3.14 5.63
CA ASN A 42 -4.14 -4.26 6.53
C ASN A 42 -2.93 -5.04 6.03
N GLU A 43 -2.18 -5.65 6.94
CA GLU A 43 -1.11 -6.58 6.57
C GLU A 43 -1.70 -7.77 5.77
N GLY A 44 -1.08 -8.09 4.63
CA GLY A 44 -1.53 -9.15 3.72
C GLY A 44 -2.60 -8.70 2.72
N ASP A 45 -3.13 -7.48 2.79
CA ASP A 45 -4.03 -6.97 1.75
C ASP A 45 -3.27 -6.83 0.42
N GLN A 46 -3.93 -7.25 -0.65
CA GLN A 46 -3.46 -7.04 -2.00
C GLN A 46 -3.93 -5.65 -2.47
N VAL A 47 -2.97 -4.83 -2.83
CA VAL A 47 -3.19 -3.45 -3.24
C VAL A 47 -2.61 -3.24 -4.64
N GLU A 48 -3.31 -2.46 -5.43
CA GLU A 48 -2.84 -1.94 -6.71
C GLU A 48 -2.47 -0.47 -6.53
N PHE A 49 -1.30 -0.09 -7.02
CA PHE A 49 -0.77 1.26 -6.86
C PHE A 49 0.12 1.61 -8.04
N GLU A 50 0.53 2.86 -8.09
CA GLU A 50 1.53 3.34 -9.04
C GLU A 50 2.85 3.56 -8.31
N ILE A 51 3.92 2.97 -8.83
CA ILE A 51 5.27 3.19 -8.32
C ILE A 51 5.81 4.45 -8.99
N VAL A 52 6.00 5.50 -8.19
CA VAL A 52 6.59 6.76 -8.63
C VAL A 52 7.97 6.89 -8.02
N SER A 53 9.00 7.05 -8.85
CA SER A 53 10.35 7.35 -8.40
C SER A 53 10.51 8.86 -8.21
N ASP A 54 10.74 9.29 -6.97
CA ASP A 54 11.03 10.69 -6.63
C ASP A 54 12.49 10.84 -6.18
N SER A 55 12.95 12.06 -5.93
CA SER A 55 14.31 12.35 -5.42
C SER A 55 14.62 11.69 -4.07
N LYS A 56 13.61 11.15 -3.37
CA LYS A 56 13.75 10.40 -2.11
C LYS A 56 13.63 8.87 -2.24
N GLY A 57 13.37 8.34 -3.44
CA GLY A 57 13.19 6.91 -3.67
C GLY A 57 11.79 6.53 -4.20
N PRO A 58 11.51 5.23 -4.38
CA PRO A 58 10.22 4.74 -4.87
C PRO A 58 9.11 4.92 -3.84
N ARG A 59 8.00 5.55 -4.24
CA ARG A 59 6.79 5.72 -3.44
C ARG A 59 5.56 5.18 -4.16
N ALA A 60 4.57 4.73 -3.41
CA ALA A 60 3.28 4.32 -3.92
C ALA A 60 2.35 5.54 -4.01
N GLU A 61 1.74 5.75 -5.18
CA GLU A 61 0.64 6.68 -5.43
C GLU A 61 -0.62 5.94 -5.91
N ASN A 62 -1.78 6.59 -5.80
CA ASN A 62 -3.07 6.03 -6.20
C ASN A 62 -3.35 4.61 -5.65
N VAL A 63 -3.05 4.37 -4.38
CA VAL A 63 -3.14 3.04 -3.77
C VAL A 63 -4.60 2.64 -3.58
N MET A 64 -5.02 1.57 -4.23
CA MET A 64 -6.35 0.99 -4.14
C MET A 64 -6.26 -0.45 -3.64
N VAL A 65 -7.08 -0.80 -2.66
CA VAL A 65 -7.19 -2.19 -2.20
C VAL A 65 -7.98 -2.98 -3.23
N THR A 66 -7.33 -3.96 -3.87
CA THR A 66 -7.98 -4.85 -4.86
C THR A 66 -8.49 -6.13 -4.21
N ARG A 67 -7.83 -6.58 -3.14
CA ARG A 67 -8.25 -7.74 -2.37
C ARG A 67 -7.89 -7.55 -0.90
N SER A 68 -8.90 -7.52 -0.05
CA SER A 68 -8.65 -7.59 1.40
C SER A 68 -8.36 -9.01 1.83
N ALA A 69 -7.35 -9.17 2.70
CA ALA A 69 -7.12 -10.42 3.40
C ALA A 69 -8.25 -10.57 4.43
N GLU A 70 -9.30 -11.30 4.07
CA GLU A 70 -10.38 -11.63 5.00
C GLU A 70 -9.76 -12.41 6.18
N PRO A 71 -9.90 -11.95 7.43
CA PRO A 71 -9.56 -12.81 8.56
C PRO A 71 -10.58 -13.95 8.55
N GLY A 72 -10.09 -15.16 8.28
CA GLY A 72 -10.89 -16.37 8.45
C GLY A 72 -11.53 -16.37 9.83
N PHE A 73 -12.86 -16.54 9.84
CA PHE A 73 -13.69 -16.66 11.04
C PHE A 73 -13.20 -17.74 12.01
#